data_AF-A0A9W9NBD2-F1
#
_entry.id   AF-A0A9W9NBD2-F1
#
_cell.length_a   1.000
_cell.length_b   1.000
_cell.length_c   1.000
_cell.angle_alpha   90.00
_cell.angle_beta   90.00
_cell.angle_gamma   90.00
#
_symmetry.space_group_name_H-M   'P 1'
#
loop_
_entity.id
_entity.type
_entity.pdbx_description
1 polymer ?
#
loop_
_entity_poly.entity_id
_entity_poly.type
_entity_poly.pdbx_seq_one_letter_code
_entity_poly.pdbx_strand_id
1 'polypeptide(L)'
;MPFLDDTILGEKRENHICLDQQNIGRGSCSIQTTFQTANEAEARWLHDQFIPLGPCLLALTAATPIWKGIMVDTDSRWQRYGDLVDDRDSNERDCLPPGLYNPESLKPMDLSLKKYLVNGGMDHFLADHFASILSRDPLILTEAETKNMTPTETHLFESLYGYVWNHVRFKPPISENGPGWRVEFRPMEAQLTDFDNAAFAIFSFLLSRAIVCFHLNFYIPIDLVNESGKSCQKRDAVVEERFWFRRRNWLSKPDCMDHKRSYYLQSKCQEMTGGQMYGLMSANEIINGEETIDGFPGLLFFVHCYLDHVNVSEHERNTIEPCLSLIRDRARGISPTPASWMRNFVRNHEDYCKDSHVSEKVCYDMMEAIIDGNEHNRA
;
A
#
# COMPACT_ATOMS: atom_id res chain seq x y z
N MET A 1 8.41 -28.97 -4.67
CA MET A 1 7.23 -28.20 -5.12
C MET A 1 7.07 -27.06 -4.13
N PRO A 2 6.86 -25.81 -4.54
CA PRO A 2 6.62 -24.74 -3.57
C PRO A 2 5.35 -25.08 -2.76
N PHE A 3 5.41 -24.89 -1.44
CA PHE A 3 4.24 -25.03 -0.58
C PHE A 3 3.21 -23.97 -0.97
N LEU A 4 1.95 -24.41 -1.10
CA LEU A 4 0.82 -23.54 -1.35
C LEU A 4 0.39 -22.87 -0.04
N ASP A 5 -0.26 -21.74 -0.23
CA ASP A 5 -0.51 -20.76 0.80
C ASP A 5 -1.91 -21.02 1.39
N ASP A 6 -2.02 -21.21 2.72
CA ASP A 6 -3.27 -21.64 3.35
C ASP A 6 -4.39 -20.60 3.24
N THR A 7 -5.65 -21.03 3.30
CA THR A 7 -6.82 -20.14 3.18
C THR A 7 -7.70 -20.09 4.42
N ILE A 8 -7.44 -20.88 5.47
CA ILE A 8 -8.28 -20.89 6.67
C ILE A 8 -7.41 -21.14 7.93
N LEU A 9 -7.56 -20.26 8.93
CA LEU A 9 -6.88 -20.33 10.23
C LEU A 9 -6.90 -21.73 10.85
N GLY A 10 -5.75 -22.39 10.89
CA GLY A 10 -5.48 -23.58 11.72
C GLY A 10 -5.76 -24.95 11.09
N GLU A 11 -6.28 -25.05 9.87
CA GLU A 11 -6.47 -26.34 9.20
C GLU A 11 -5.16 -26.81 8.55
N LYS A 12 -4.58 -27.91 9.05
CA LYS A 12 -3.42 -28.51 8.39
C LYS A 12 -3.83 -29.13 7.05
N ARG A 13 -3.36 -28.55 5.94
CA ARG A 13 -3.51 -29.11 4.59
C ARG A 13 -2.17 -29.63 4.06
N GLU A 14 -2.23 -30.72 3.30
CA GLU A 14 -1.04 -31.26 2.64
C GLU A 14 -0.46 -30.20 1.69
N ASN A 15 0.87 -30.04 1.69
CA ASN A 15 1.59 -29.00 0.93
C ASN A 15 1.21 -27.55 1.31
N HIS A 16 0.68 -27.29 2.50
CA HIS A 16 0.43 -25.92 2.99
C HIS A 16 1.15 -25.62 4.31
N ILE A 17 1.56 -24.37 4.50
CA ILE A 17 2.10 -23.89 5.79
C ILE A 17 0.98 -23.39 6.69
N CYS A 18 0.85 -23.99 7.87
CA CYS A 18 -0.07 -23.53 8.90
C CYS A 18 0.54 -22.37 9.70
N LEU A 19 -0.08 -21.19 9.58
CA LEU A 19 0.18 -20.02 10.41
C LEU A 19 -1.02 -19.79 11.34
N ASP A 20 -0.84 -20.06 12.64
CA ASP A 20 -1.90 -20.08 13.65
C ASP A 20 -1.62 -19.12 14.82
N GLN A 21 -0.57 -18.32 14.73
CA GLN A 21 -0.15 -17.39 15.78
C GLN A 21 -0.20 -15.95 15.28
N GLN A 22 -1.01 -15.11 15.93
CA GLN A 22 -1.15 -13.69 15.58
C GLN A 22 0.19 -12.95 15.55
N ASN A 23 1.14 -13.37 16.40
CA ASN A 23 2.48 -12.79 16.50
C ASN A 23 3.31 -12.96 15.22
N ILE A 24 3.00 -13.96 14.37
CA ILE A 24 3.68 -14.14 13.08
C ILE A 24 3.32 -12.99 12.13
N GLY A 25 2.04 -12.65 12.05
CA GLY A 25 1.56 -11.53 11.25
C GLY A 25 1.99 -10.20 11.87
N ARG A 26 1.65 -9.98 13.15
CA ARG A 26 1.97 -8.74 13.88
C ARG A 26 3.47 -8.47 14.06
N GLY A 27 4.30 -9.52 14.02
CA GLY A 27 5.76 -9.40 14.06
C GLY A 27 6.41 -9.08 12.71
N SER A 28 5.62 -8.99 11.63
CA SER A 28 6.13 -8.57 10.32
C SER A 28 6.37 -7.07 10.26
N CYS A 29 7.35 -6.65 9.46
CA CYS A 29 7.75 -5.24 9.31
C CYS A 29 7.21 -4.64 8.01
N SER A 30 7.02 -3.32 8.02
CA SER A 30 6.52 -2.56 6.87
C SER A 30 7.10 -1.16 6.87
N ILE A 31 7.21 -0.54 5.69
CA ILE A 31 7.41 0.90 5.59
C ILE A 31 6.06 1.59 5.41
N GLN A 32 5.77 2.55 6.29
CA GLN A 32 4.53 3.31 6.28
C GLN A 32 4.87 4.79 6.18
N THR A 33 4.17 5.51 5.30
CA THR A 33 4.40 6.94 5.08
C THR A 33 3.12 7.72 5.38
N THR A 34 3.23 8.79 6.16
CA THR A 34 2.09 9.64 6.52
C THR A 34 2.28 11.05 5.98
N PHE A 35 1.29 11.54 5.25
CA PHE A 35 1.32 12.83 4.58
C PHE A 35 0.25 13.75 5.16
N GLN A 36 0.64 14.94 5.61
CA GLN A 36 -0.31 15.99 5.98
C GLN A 36 -0.68 16.81 4.74
N THR A 37 -1.98 17.03 4.52
CA THR A 37 -2.48 17.87 3.43
C THR A 37 -2.91 19.24 3.95
N ALA A 38 -3.30 20.14 3.05
CA ALA A 38 -3.70 21.50 3.41
C ALA A 38 -5.05 21.55 4.16
N ASN A 39 -5.95 20.61 3.88
CA ASN A 39 -7.29 20.56 4.44
C ASN A 39 -7.92 19.16 4.24
N GLU A 40 -9.12 18.98 4.79
CA GLU A 40 -9.90 17.74 4.73
C GLU A 40 -10.18 17.26 3.29
N ALA A 41 -10.57 18.16 2.38
CA ALA A 41 -10.86 17.82 1.00
C ALA A 41 -9.62 17.27 0.27
N GLU A 42 -8.45 17.89 0.44
CA GLU A 42 -7.18 17.40 -0.13
C GLU A 42 -6.75 16.07 0.48
N ALA A 43 -7.01 15.85 1.79
CA ALA A 43 -6.74 14.57 2.42
C ALA A 43 -7.63 13.46 1.84
N ARG A 44 -8.90 13.73 1.59
CA ARG A 44 -9.82 12.78 0.93
C ARG A 44 -9.39 12.46 -0.47
N TRP A 45 -9.04 13.49 -1.26
CA TRP A 45 -8.55 13.29 -2.61
C TRP A 45 -7.31 12.39 -2.64
N LEU A 46 -6.30 12.71 -1.83
CA LEU A 46 -5.07 11.93 -1.74
C LEU A 46 -5.32 10.50 -1.24
N HIS A 47 -6.18 10.33 -0.23
CA HIS A 47 -6.58 9.02 0.28
C HIS A 47 -7.12 8.14 -0.84
N ASP A 48 -8.06 8.66 -1.62
CA ASP A 48 -8.71 7.88 -2.68
C ASP A 48 -7.75 7.59 -3.84
N GLN A 49 -6.83 8.50 -4.16
CA GLN A 49 -5.82 8.28 -5.20
C GLN A 49 -4.76 7.25 -4.82
N PHE A 50 -4.52 7.06 -3.52
CA PHE A 50 -3.58 6.06 -3.02
C PHE A 50 -4.12 4.63 -3.04
N ILE A 51 -5.44 4.45 -3.00
CA ILE A 51 -6.06 3.11 -2.99
C ILE A 51 -5.62 2.27 -4.21
N PRO A 52 -5.74 2.74 -5.47
CA PRO A 52 -5.33 1.98 -6.64
C PRO A 52 -3.82 1.75 -6.77
N LEU A 53 -3.00 2.51 -6.04
CA LEU A 53 -1.53 2.36 -6.04
C LEU A 53 -1.07 1.20 -5.14
N GLY A 54 -1.90 0.78 -4.19
CA GLY A 54 -1.55 -0.21 -3.17
C GLY A 54 -0.98 -1.51 -3.74
N PRO A 55 -1.68 -2.20 -4.65
CA PRO A 55 -1.22 -3.47 -5.22
C PRO A 55 0.13 -3.36 -5.95
N CYS A 56 0.31 -2.34 -6.80
CA CYS A 56 1.56 -2.16 -7.54
C CYS A 56 2.74 -1.88 -6.60
N LEU A 57 2.55 -1.02 -5.59
CA LEU A 57 3.63 -0.69 -4.64
C LEU A 57 3.92 -1.82 -3.65
N LEU A 58 2.93 -2.66 -3.32
CA LEU A 58 3.16 -3.90 -2.58
C LEU A 58 4.03 -4.87 -3.39
N ALA A 59 3.71 -5.09 -4.66
CA ALA A 59 4.53 -5.94 -5.54
C ALA A 59 5.95 -5.41 -5.71
N LEU A 60 6.13 -4.10 -5.90
CA LEU A 60 7.46 -3.46 -6.00
C LEU A 60 8.28 -3.56 -4.72
N THR A 61 7.65 -3.69 -3.56
CA THR A 61 8.36 -3.75 -2.28
C THR A 61 8.50 -5.16 -1.74
N ALA A 62 7.92 -6.17 -2.41
CA ALA A 62 7.79 -7.54 -1.94
C ALA A 62 9.06 -8.08 -1.23
N ALA A 63 8.91 -8.51 0.02
CA ALA A 63 10.03 -8.86 0.91
C ALA A 63 9.75 -10.04 1.85
N THR A 64 8.69 -10.81 1.63
CA THR A 64 8.31 -11.89 2.56
C THR A 64 8.06 -13.23 1.84
N PRO A 65 9.12 -13.89 1.33
CA PRO A 65 9.01 -15.17 0.62
C PRO A 65 9.13 -16.42 1.51
N ILE A 66 9.44 -16.25 2.80
CA ILE A 66 9.77 -17.34 3.73
C ILE A 66 8.97 -17.16 5.02
N TRP A 67 8.27 -18.21 5.45
CA TRP A 67 7.53 -18.26 6.71
C TRP A 67 7.94 -19.50 7.51
N LYS A 68 8.26 -19.35 8.81
CA LYS A 68 8.65 -20.46 9.72
C LYS A 68 9.70 -21.41 9.10
N GLY A 69 10.70 -20.87 8.39
CA GLY A 69 11.73 -21.66 7.72
C GLY A 69 11.25 -22.41 6.47
N ILE A 70 10.11 -22.05 5.89
CA ILE A 70 9.56 -22.63 4.66
C ILE A 70 9.47 -21.57 3.59
N MET A 71 10.05 -21.85 2.42
CA MET A 71 9.87 -21.02 1.23
C MET A 71 8.46 -21.25 0.65
N VAL A 72 7.64 -20.21 0.65
CA VAL A 72 6.23 -20.23 0.21
C VAL A 72 6.05 -19.71 -1.22
N ASP A 73 4.85 -19.78 -1.79
CA ASP A 73 4.56 -19.31 -3.16
C ASP A 73 3.99 -17.89 -3.26
N THR A 74 4.22 -17.07 -2.23
CA THR A 74 3.90 -15.63 -2.17
C THR A 74 5.10 -14.80 -1.77
N ASP A 75 5.11 -13.52 -2.10
CA ASP A 75 6.26 -12.63 -1.84
C ASP A 75 5.98 -11.48 -0.85
N SER A 76 4.76 -11.37 -0.32
CA SER A 76 4.40 -10.28 0.59
C SER A 76 3.62 -10.73 1.81
N ARG A 77 3.65 -9.91 2.86
CA ARG A 77 3.01 -10.22 4.15
C ARG A 77 1.52 -9.91 4.22
N TRP A 78 0.97 -9.15 3.27
CA TRP A 78 -0.26 -8.37 3.48
C TRP A 78 -1.49 -9.25 3.78
N GLN A 79 -1.71 -10.30 2.98
CA GLN A 79 -2.80 -11.26 3.21
C GLN A 79 -2.59 -11.99 4.52
N ARG A 80 -1.38 -12.48 4.79
CA ARG A 80 -1.06 -13.25 6.01
C ARG A 80 -1.24 -12.42 7.27
N TYR A 81 -0.87 -11.15 7.24
CA TYR A 81 -1.16 -10.22 8.31
C TYR A 81 -2.67 -10.13 8.57
N GLY A 82 -3.47 -9.89 7.53
CA GLY A 82 -4.92 -9.80 7.61
C GLY A 82 -5.57 -11.08 8.14
N ASP A 83 -5.20 -12.24 7.59
CA ASP A 83 -5.71 -13.55 8.00
C ASP A 83 -5.44 -13.82 9.49
N LEU A 84 -4.25 -13.47 9.97
CA LEU A 84 -3.80 -13.75 11.35
C LEU A 84 -4.40 -12.81 12.40
N VAL A 85 -4.96 -11.67 12.01
CA VAL A 85 -5.63 -10.73 12.94
C VAL A 85 -7.13 -10.63 12.69
N ASP A 86 -7.68 -11.51 11.85
CA ASP A 86 -9.10 -11.57 11.55
C ASP A 86 -9.91 -12.05 12.77
N ASP A 87 -10.59 -11.10 13.40
CA ASP A 87 -11.42 -11.29 14.59
C ASP A 87 -12.85 -11.76 14.28
N ARG A 88 -13.23 -11.81 12.99
CA ARG A 88 -14.57 -12.22 12.56
C ARG A 88 -14.89 -13.65 12.99
N ASP A 89 -16.08 -13.83 13.55
CA ASP A 89 -16.67 -15.14 13.77
C ASP A 89 -17.07 -15.83 12.45
N SER A 90 -17.56 -17.08 12.52
CA SER A 90 -17.96 -17.82 11.33
C SER A 90 -19.10 -17.15 10.55
N ASN A 91 -20.09 -16.56 11.23
CA ASN A 91 -21.22 -15.88 10.59
C ASN A 91 -20.77 -14.58 9.93
N GLU A 92 -19.87 -13.86 10.60
CA GLU A 92 -19.27 -12.63 10.09
C GLU A 92 -18.38 -12.90 8.87
N ARG A 93 -17.66 -14.02 8.80
CA ARG A 93 -16.91 -14.38 7.59
C ARG A 93 -17.80 -14.67 6.38
N ASP A 94 -19.00 -15.20 6.61
CA ASP A 94 -19.97 -15.49 5.56
C ASP A 94 -20.69 -14.22 5.06
N CYS A 95 -20.87 -13.22 5.93
CA CYS A 95 -21.67 -12.04 5.66
C CYS A 95 -20.86 -10.75 5.45
N LEU A 96 -19.60 -10.73 5.90
CA LEU A 96 -18.69 -9.60 5.83
C LEU A 96 -17.45 -10.07 5.08
N PRO A 97 -16.99 -9.39 4.02
CA PRO A 97 -15.82 -9.86 3.30
C PRO A 97 -14.56 -9.73 4.16
N PRO A 98 -13.54 -10.58 3.90
CA PRO A 98 -12.23 -10.45 4.52
C PRO A 98 -11.68 -9.06 4.20
N GLY A 99 -11.35 -8.31 5.25
CA GLY A 99 -10.99 -6.91 5.15
C GLY A 99 -9.86 -6.64 4.17
N LEU A 100 -9.90 -5.44 3.58
CA LEU A 100 -8.78 -4.55 3.22
C LEU A 100 -8.96 -3.81 1.90
N TYR A 101 -9.79 -4.32 0.98
CA TYR A 101 -9.87 -3.76 -0.38
C TYR A 101 -11.30 -3.66 -0.96
N ASN A 102 -12.38 -3.98 -0.24
CA ASN A 102 -13.74 -3.98 -0.81
C ASN A 102 -14.64 -2.82 -0.28
N PRO A 103 -15.45 -2.11 -1.08
CA PRO A 103 -16.45 -1.10 -0.70
C PRO A 103 -17.88 -1.49 -1.06
N GLU A 104 -18.13 -2.59 -1.78
CA GLU A 104 -19.38 -3.33 -1.54
C GLU A 104 -19.44 -3.80 -0.06
N SER A 105 -18.29 -3.70 0.64
CA SER A 105 -18.06 -3.98 2.05
C SER A 105 -18.15 -2.83 3.06
N LEU A 106 -18.85 -1.73 2.75
CA LEU A 106 -19.44 -0.88 3.81
C LEU A 106 -20.58 -1.61 4.55
N LYS A 107 -20.51 -2.94 4.62
CA LYS A 107 -21.39 -3.85 5.34
C LYS A 107 -20.49 -4.86 6.06
N PRO A 108 -20.56 -4.91 7.40
CA PRO A 108 -21.57 -4.22 8.20
C PRO A 108 -21.20 -2.75 8.34
N MET A 109 -22.22 -1.90 8.29
CA MET A 109 -22.12 -0.50 8.66
C MET A 109 -23.28 -0.25 9.60
N ASP A 110 -23.01 0.38 10.73
CA ASP A 110 -24.05 0.78 11.64
C ASP A 110 -24.85 1.95 11.03
N LEU A 111 -26.06 1.66 10.55
CA LEU A 111 -26.94 2.66 9.95
C LEU A 111 -27.40 3.73 10.94
N SER A 112 -27.48 3.39 12.23
CA SER A 112 -27.84 4.34 13.28
C SER A 112 -26.68 5.31 13.52
N LEU A 113 -25.45 4.80 13.55
CA LEU A 113 -24.24 5.60 13.63
C LEU A 113 -24.04 6.48 12.40
N LYS A 114 -24.23 5.94 11.18
CA LYS A 114 -24.23 6.74 9.94
C LYS A 114 -25.20 7.91 10.05
N LYS A 115 -26.44 7.65 10.47
CA LYS A 115 -27.46 8.69 10.64
C LYS A 115 -27.03 9.74 11.67
N TYR A 116 -26.43 9.32 12.78
CA TYR A 116 -25.88 10.22 13.78
C TYR A 116 -24.78 11.14 13.19
N LEU A 117 -23.82 10.58 12.45
CA LEU A 117 -22.75 11.33 11.80
C LEU A 117 -23.28 12.34 10.77
N VAL A 118 -24.24 11.93 9.94
CA VAL A 118 -24.89 12.82 8.96
C VAL A 118 -25.63 13.97 9.64
N ASN A 119 -26.39 13.68 10.70
CA ASN A 119 -27.08 14.71 11.49
C ASN A 119 -26.10 15.68 12.16
N GLY A 120 -24.87 15.23 12.44
CA GLY A 120 -23.76 16.04 12.95
C GLY A 120 -23.08 16.92 11.88
N GLY A 121 -23.53 16.87 10.62
CA GLY A 121 -23.00 17.70 9.52
C GLY A 121 -21.97 17.01 8.64
N MET A 122 -21.70 15.72 8.84
CA MET A 122 -20.83 14.92 7.97
C MET A 122 -21.54 14.58 6.66
N ASP A 123 -20.85 14.66 5.52
CA ASP A 123 -21.42 14.20 4.25
C ASP A 123 -21.58 12.67 4.23
N HIS A 124 -22.42 12.18 3.30
CA HIS A 124 -22.76 10.77 3.24
C HIS A 124 -21.57 9.84 3.04
N PHE A 125 -20.57 10.23 2.24
CA PHE A 125 -19.42 9.37 1.96
C PHE A 125 -18.49 9.27 3.18
N LEU A 126 -18.25 10.38 3.84
CA LEU A 126 -17.43 10.39 5.05
C LEU A 126 -18.13 9.68 6.21
N ALA A 127 -19.46 9.83 6.32
CA ALA A 127 -20.27 9.12 7.29
C ALA A 127 -20.26 7.61 7.03
N ASP A 128 -20.30 7.18 5.77
CA ASP A 128 -20.16 5.77 5.40
C ASP A 128 -18.83 5.18 5.86
N HIS A 129 -17.73 5.88 5.57
CA HIS A 129 -16.38 5.48 5.97
C HIS A 129 -16.25 5.26 7.48
N PHE A 130 -16.62 6.26 8.28
CA PHE A 130 -16.49 6.15 9.74
C PHE A 130 -17.52 5.21 10.37
N ALA A 131 -18.74 5.13 9.85
CA ALA A 131 -19.74 4.19 10.36
C ALA A 131 -19.38 2.73 10.07
N SER A 132 -18.59 2.45 9.02
CA SER A 132 -18.03 1.13 8.76
C SER A 132 -16.82 0.80 9.64
N ILE A 133 -15.94 1.78 9.90
CA ILE A 133 -14.81 1.60 10.85
C ILE A 133 -15.33 1.31 12.26
N LEU A 134 -16.31 2.10 12.70
CA LEU A 134 -16.82 2.06 14.07
C LEU A 134 -17.90 0.99 14.28
N SER A 135 -18.22 0.18 13.26
CA SER A 135 -19.06 -1.01 13.43
C SER A 135 -18.28 -2.20 13.99
N ARG A 136 -16.95 -2.07 14.15
CA ARG A 136 -16.09 -3.10 14.74
C ARG A 136 -16.05 -2.96 16.24
N ASP A 137 -16.04 -4.09 16.93
CA ASP A 137 -15.91 -4.12 18.38
C ASP A 137 -14.49 -3.70 18.81
N PRO A 138 -14.35 -2.98 19.95
CA PRO A 138 -13.04 -2.73 20.53
C PRO A 138 -12.37 -4.04 20.96
N LEU A 139 -11.20 -4.35 20.40
CA LEU A 139 -10.43 -5.53 20.80
C LEU A 139 -9.71 -5.36 22.15
N ILE A 140 -9.26 -4.15 22.45
CA ILE A 140 -8.54 -3.84 23.70
C ILE A 140 -9.01 -2.48 24.20
N LEU A 141 -9.48 -2.45 25.45
CA LEU A 141 -9.78 -1.24 26.20
C LEU A 141 -9.32 -1.42 27.64
N THR A 142 -8.72 -0.38 28.21
CA THR A 142 -8.38 -0.33 29.62
C THR A 142 -9.55 0.19 30.45
N GLU A 143 -9.60 -0.17 31.73
CA GLU A 143 -10.58 0.37 32.67
C GLU A 143 -10.47 1.90 32.82
N ALA A 144 -9.27 2.46 32.62
CA ALA A 144 -9.07 3.91 32.64
C ALA A 144 -9.74 4.59 31.44
N GLU A 145 -9.64 4.01 30.24
CA GLU A 145 -10.28 4.52 29.02
C GLU A 145 -11.81 4.48 29.13
N THR A 146 -12.39 3.49 29.81
CA THR A 146 -13.85 3.41 30.00
C THR A 146 -14.39 4.40 31.03
N LYS A 147 -13.56 4.81 32.01
CA LYS A 147 -13.96 5.75 33.08
C LYS A 147 -13.74 7.21 32.71
N ASN A 148 -12.78 7.52 31.85
CA ASN A 148 -12.36 8.89 31.53
C ASN A 148 -12.85 9.38 30.16
N MET A 149 -14.03 8.94 29.71
CA MET A 149 -14.58 9.36 28.42
C MET A 149 -15.09 10.80 28.47
N THR A 150 -14.42 11.72 27.78
CA THR A 150 -14.92 13.08 27.55
C THR A 150 -15.33 13.27 26.09
N PRO A 151 -16.46 13.95 25.79
CA PRO A 151 -16.92 14.16 24.40
C PRO A 151 -15.95 14.94 23.51
N THR A 152 -14.96 15.61 24.11
CA THR A 152 -14.00 16.48 23.42
C THR A 152 -12.67 15.79 23.10
N GLU A 153 -12.43 14.60 23.64
CA GLU A 153 -11.18 13.87 23.44
C GLU A 153 -11.29 12.85 22.30
N THR A 154 -10.23 12.77 21.50
CA THR A 154 -10.14 11.85 20.36
C THR A 154 -9.53 10.50 20.73
N HIS A 155 -9.08 10.31 21.98
CA HIS A 155 -8.34 9.12 22.41
C HIS A 155 -9.09 7.82 22.15
N LEU A 156 -10.36 7.74 22.59
CA LEU A 156 -11.17 6.55 22.36
C LEU A 156 -11.38 6.27 20.87
N PHE A 157 -11.64 7.32 20.10
CA PHE A 157 -11.78 7.19 18.65
C PHE A 157 -10.47 6.68 18.02
N GLU A 158 -9.31 7.20 18.41
CA GLU A 158 -8.01 6.75 17.92
C GLU A 158 -7.71 5.30 18.34
N SER A 159 -8.11 4.87 19.55
CA SER A 159 -8.01 3.47 19.99
C SER A 159 -8.87 2.57 19.10
N LEU A 160 -10.16 2.89 18.92
CA LEU A 160 -11.08 2.10 18.08
C LEU A 160 -10.65 2.05 16.62
N TYR A 161 -10.36 3.22 16.04
CA TYR A 161 -9.90 3.32 14.66
C TYR A 161 -8.50 2.70 14.48
N GLY A 162 -7.71 2.67 15.55
CA GLY A 162 -6.44 1.99 15.62
C GLY A 162 -6.56 0.53 15.21
N TYR A 163 -7.64 -0.16 15.60
CA TYR A 163 -7.86 -1.59 15.33
C TYR A 163 -8.35 -1.91 13.92
N VAL A 164 -8.74 -0.91 13.13
CA VAL A 164 -9.12 -1.09 11.72
C VAL A 164 -7.92 -0.77 10.84
N TRP A 165 -7.12 -1.79 10.57
CA TRP A 165 -5.98 -1.70 9.68
C TRP A 165 -6.43 -1.75 8.23
N ASN A 166 -6.47 -0.61 7.52
CA ASN A 166 -6.65 -0.52 6.08
C ASN A 166 -5.31 -0.31 5.35
N HIS A 167 -5.27 -0.50 4.03
CA HIS A 167 -4.05 -0.26 3.24
C HIS A 167 -3.76 1.24 3.02
N VAL A 168 -4.78 2.09 3.02
CA VAL A 168 -4.67 3.54 3.20
C VAL A 168 -5.52 3.95 4.40
N ARG A 169 -4.98 4.80 5.28
CA ARG A 169 -5.68 5.26 6.49
C ARG A 169 -5.87 6.78 6.43
N PHE A 170 -7.12 7.20 6.58
CA PHE A 170 -7.52 8.60 6.64
C PHE A 170 -7.52 9.10 8.09
N LYS A 171 -6.58 9.96 8.49
CA LYS A 171 -6.34 10.35 9.89
C LYS A 171 -6.87 11.76 10.17
N PRO A 172 -7.92 11.93 10.99
CA PRO A 172 -8.40 13.26 11.37
C PRO A 172 -7.39 14.00 12.28
N PRO A 173 -7.58 15.32 12.46
CA PRO A 173 -6.86 16.09 13.47
C PRO A 173 -7.12 15.55 14.86
N ILE A 174 -6.07 15.49 15.69
CA ILE A 174 -6.15 14.93 17.06
C ILE A 174 -6.45 16.01 18.12
N SER A 175 -6.13 17.26 17.81
CA SER A 175 -6.36 18.44 18.66
C SER A 175 -6.27 19.71 17.81
N GLU A 176 -6.75 20.84 18.32
CA GLU A 176 -6.72 22.13 17.60
C GLU A 176 -5.30 22.60 17.26
N ASN A 177 -4.32 22.30 18.12
CA ASN A 177 -2.91 22.67 17.94
C ASN A 177 -2.05 21.49 17.42
N GLY A 178 -2.68 20.37 17.05
CA GLY A 178 -2.01 19.17 16.62
C GLY A 178 -1.78 19.10 15.11
N PRO A 179 -1.30 17.95 14.60
CA PRO A 179 -1.28 17.67 13.18
C PRO A 179 -2.68 17.78 12.57
N GLY A 180 -2.76 18.30 11.35
CA GLY A 180 -3.99 18.42 10.59
C GLY A 180 -4.47 17.08 10.01
N TRP A 181 -5.29 17.18 8.96
CA TRP A 181 -5.74 16.03 8.19
C TRP A 181 -4.56 15.33 7.52
N ARG A 182 -4.46 14.01 7.71
CA ARG A 182 -3.35 13.21 7.22
C ARG A 182 -3.83 11.97 6.50
N VAL A 183 -3.02 11.48 5.57
CA VAL A 183 -3.22 10.22 4.86
C VAL A 183 -2.00 9.35 5.10
N GLU A 184 -2.22 8.13 5.57
CA GLU A 184 -1.15 7.17 5.82
C GLU A 184 -1.23 6.03 4.80
N PHE A 185 -0.16 5.84 4.04
CA PHE A 185 0.01 4.78 3.07
C PHE A 185 0.81 3.63 3.70
N ARG A 186 0.17 2.47 3.81
CA ARG A 186 0.58 1.32 4.63
C ARG A 186 0.97 0.02 3.91
N PRO A 187 0.76 -0.19 2.59
CA PRO A 187 0.96 -1.52 2.00
C PRO A 187 2.42 -1.98 2.01
N MET A 188 3.36 -1.06 1.75
CA MET A 188 4.73 -1.39 1.38
C MET A 188 5.47 -2.23 2.44
N GLU A 189 6.25 -3.20 1.96
CA GLU A 189 7.11 -4.01 2.83
C GLU A 189 8.35 -3.21 3.25
N ALA A 190 8.92 -3.55 4.41
CA ALA A 190 10.23 -3.03 4.78
C ALA A 190 11.32 -3.60 3.85
N GLN A 191 12.28 -2.76 3.46
CA GLN A 191 13.38 -3.12 2.58
C GLN A 191 14.62 -3.53 3.38
N LEU A 192 15.56 -4.22 2.72
CA LEU A 192 16.77 -4.74 3.37
C LEU A 192 17.79 -3.64 3.73
N THR A 193 17.72 -2.48 3.06
CA THR A 193 18.67 -1.38 3.24
C THR A 193 17.98 -0.08 3.62
N ASP A 194 18.68 0.78 4.36
CA ASP A 194 18.19 2.13 4.71
C ASP A 194 17.93 2.96 3.45
N PHE A 195 18.78 2.81 2.42
CA PHE A 195 18.65 3.50 1.13
C PHE A 195 17.35 3.10 0.41
N ASP A 196 17.06 1.80 0.29
CA ASP A 196 15.85 1.33 -0.39
C ASP A 196 14.60 1.79 0.36
N ASN A 197 14.59 1.71 1.69
CA ASN A 197 13.50 2.25 2.51
C ASN A 197 13.32 3.75 2.27
N ALA A 198 14.41 4.53 2.28
CA ALA A 198 14.37 5.96 1.99
C ALA A 198 13.87 6.24 0.57
N ALA A 199 14.27 5.45 -0.43
CA ALA A 199 13.87 5.63 -1.81
C ALA A 199 12.35 5.47 -1.99
N PHE A 200 11.74 4.44 -1.40
CA PHE A 200 10.28 4.26 -1.43
C PHE A 200 9.53 5.34 -0.64
N ALA A 201 10.10 5.81 0.48
CA ALA A 201 9.52 6.92 1.23
C ALA A 201 9.55 8.24 0.42
N ILE A 202 10.69 8.55 -0.20
CA ILE A 202 10.88 9.73 -1.05
C ILE A 202 9.97 9.66 -2.27
N PHE A 203 9.90 8.52 -2.96
CA PHE A 203 9.00 8.34 -4.09
C PHE A 203 7.54 8.54 -3.68
N SER A 204 7.09 7.93 -2.59
CA SER A 204 5.72 8.08 -2.08
C SER A 204 5.42 9.53 -1.70
N PHE A 205 6.38 10.22 -1.09
CA PHE A 205 6.27 11.66 -0.79
C PHE A 205 6.12 12.49 -2.05
N LEU A 206 7.05 12.38 -3.00
CA LEU A 206 7.01 13.16 -4.23
C LEU A 206 5.75 12.86 -5.05
N LEU A 207 5.32 11.60 -5.10
CA LEU A 207 4.09 11.19 -5.76
C LEU A 207 2.86 11.79 -5.07
N SER A 208 2.80 11.81 -3.73
CA SER A 208 1.70 12.46 -2.99
C SER A 208 1.59 13.94 -3.35
N ARG A 209 2.74 14.62 -3.50
CA ARG A 209 2.80 16.03 -3.87
C ARG A 209 2.39 16.25 -5.32
N ALA A 210 2.80 15.38 -6.24
CA ALA A 210 2.37 15.42 -7.63
C ALA A 210 0.85 15.19 -7.77
N ILE A 211 0.30 14.21 -7.04
CA ILE A 211 -1.14 13.91 -7.02
C ILE A 211 -1.94 15.14 -6.59
N VAL A 212 -1.57 15.79 -5.49
CA VAL A 212 -2.26 16.98 -4.98
C VAL A 212 -2.02 18.19 -5.88
N CYS A 213 -0.78 18.41 -6.34
CA CYS A 213 -0.43 19.55 -7.17
C CYS A 213 -1.19 19.57 -8.50
N PHE A 214 -1.26 18.40 -9.15
CA PHE A 214 -1.89 18.22 -10.46
C PHE A 214 -3.29 17.61 -10.39
N HIS A 215 -3.83 17.41 -9.17
CA HIS A 215 -5.12 16.78 -8.89
C HIS A 215 -5.34 15.57 -9.82
N LEU A 216 -4.34 14.68 -9.79
CA LEU A 216 -4.31 13.45 -10.59
C LEU A 216 -5.45 12.54 -10.14
N ASN A 217 -6.07 11.87 -11.09
CA ASN A 217 -7.22 11.00 -10.86
C ASN A 217 -6.83 9.57 -11.26
N PHE A 218 -6.82 8.66 -10.30
CA PHE A 218 -6.54 7.23 -10.48
C PHE A 218 -7.75 6.34 -10.12
N TYR A 219 -8.93 6.92 -9.89
CA TYR A 219 -10.14 6.16 -9.56
C TYR A 219 -10.43 5.03 -10.56
N ILE A 220 -10.55 3.83 -10.03
CA ILE A 220 -11.07 2.65 -10.73
C ILE A 220 -12.12 1.98 -9.84
N PRO A 221 -13.02 1.14 -10.40
CA PRO A 221 -13.85 0.27 -9.59
C PRO A 221 -12.97 -0.52 -8.64
N ILE A 222 -13.30 -0.42 -7.37
CA ILE A 222 -12.58 -1.06 -6.29
C ILE A 222 -12.47 -2.59 -6.41
N ASP A 223 -13.42 -3.29 -7.03
CA ASP A 223 -13.31 -4.74 -7.24
C ASP A 223 -12.12 -5.10 -8.11
N LEU A 224 -11.70 -4.17 -8.96
CA LEU A 224 -10.48 -4.30 -9.76
C LEU A 224 -9.22 -4.03 -8.91
N VAL A 225 -9.31 -3.16 -7.90
CA VAL A 225 -8.25 -3.01 -6.87
C VAL A 225 -8.15 -4.29 -6.04
N ASN A 226 -9.29 -4.89 -5.63
CA ASN A 226 -9.35 -6.18 -4.96
C ASN A 226 -8.68 -7.30 -5.77
N GLU A 227 -9.00 -7.39 -7.06
CA GLU A 227 -8.40 -8.36 -7.97
C GLU A 227 -6.88 -8.18 -8.05
N SER A 228 -6.42 -6.93 -8.20
CA SER A 228 -5.00 -6.59 -8.19
C SER A 228 -4.34 -6.92 -6.84
N GLY A 229 -5.05 -6.72 -5.73
CA GLY A 229 -4.63 -7.05 -4.38
C GLY A 229 -4.38 -8.55 -4.17
N LYS A 230 -5.13 -9.41 -4.88
CA LYS A 230 -4.86 -10.86 -4.91
C LYS A 230 -3.64 -11.19 -5.77
N SER A 231 -3.51 -10.56 -6.94
CA SER A 231 -2.39 -10.82 -7.85
C SER A 231 -1.04 -10.35 -7.29
N CYS A 232 -1.00 -9.20 -6.60
CA CYS A 232 0.25 -8.58 -6.16
C CYS A 232 1.03 -9.34 -5.08
N GLN A 233 0.44 -10.38 -4.48
CA GLN A 233 1.09 -11.18 -3.44
C GLN A 233 1.73 -12.45 -4.00
N LYS A 234 1.38 -12.84 -5.22
CA LYS A 234 1.96 -14.01 -5.87
C LYS A 234 3.47 -13.85 -6.03
N ARG A 235 4.17 -14.98 -6.11
CA ARG A 235 5.59 -15.01 -6.41
C ARG A 235 5.92 -14.25 -7.70
N ASP A 236 6.95 -13.42 -7.66
CA ASP A 236 7.47 -12.61 -8.77
C ASP A 236 6.41 -11.67 -9.41
N ALA A 237 5.38 -11.27 -8.64
CA ALA A 237 4.26 -10.47 -9.15
C ALA A 237 4.65 -9.14 -9.81
N VAL A 238 5.75 -8.52 -9.38
CA VAL A 238 6.21 -7.26 -9.99
C VAL A 238 6.59 -7.41 -11.47
N VAL A 239 7.07 -8.58 -11.89
CA VAL A 239 7.48 -8.87 -13.27
C VAL A 239 6.47 -9.74 -14.03
N GLU A 240 5.79 -10.67 -13.34
CA GLU A 240 4.90 -11.65 -14.00
C GLU A 240 3.42 -11.23 -14.02
N GLU A 241 2.97 -10.42 -13.04
CA GLU A 241 1.55 -10.09 -12.90
C GLU A 241 1.20 -8.72 -13.49
N ARG A 242 -0.10 -8.50 -13.66
CA ARG A 242 -0.66 -7.22 -14.12
C ARG A 242 -1.69 -6.73 -13.10
N PHE A 243 -1.77 -5.42 -12.95
CA PHE A 243 -2.63 -4.74 -12.00
C PHE A 243 -3.61 -3.85 -12.75
N TRP A 244 -4.86 -3.85 -12.33
CA TRP A 244 -5.84 -2.91 -12.82
C TRP A 244 -5.43 -1.50 -12.40
N PHE A 245 -5.27 -0.63 -13.39
CA PHE A 245 -4.89 0.75 -13.16
C PHE A 245 -5.59 1.67 -14.13
N ARG A 246 -5.66 2.95 -13.75
CA ARG A 246 -6.29 3.97 -14.60
C ARG A 246 -5.33 4.39 -15.70
N ARG A 247 -5.79 4.22 -16.94
CA ARG A 247 -4.99 4.42 -18.14
C ARG A 247 -5.28 5.78 -18.79
N ARG A 248 -6.51 6.27 -18.68
CA ARG A 248 -7.01 7.46 -19.36
C ARG A 248 -7.78 8.37 -18.42
N ASN A 249 -7.99 9.62 -18.86
CA ASN A 249 -8.67 10.65 -18.08
C ASN A 249 -8.01 10.94 -16.71
N TRP A 250 -6.72 10.62 -16.53
CA TRP A 250 -5.92 10.76 -15.31
C TRP A 250 -5.72 12.19 -14.77
N LEU A 251 -6.22 13.22 -15.45
CA LEU A 251 -6.44 14.57 -14.95
C LEU A 251 -7.88 14.72 -14.48
N SER A 252 -8.05 15.38 -13.34
CA SER A 252 -9.37 15.82 -12.92
C SER A 252 -9.90 16.97 -13.78
N LYS A 253 -11.21 17.21 -13.72
CA LYS A 253 -11.86 18.25 -14.53
C LYS A 253 -11.35 19.65 -14.16
N PRO A 254 -11.38 20.63 -15.08
CA PRO A 254 -10.86 21.98 -14.82
C PRO A 254 -11.50 22.68 -13.62
N ASP A 255 -12.76 22.39 -13.31
CA ASP A 255 -13.53 23.07 -12.26
C ASP A 255 -13.01 22.82 -10.83
N CYS A 256 -12.18 21.79 -10.62
CA CYS A 256 -11.55 21.50 -9.33
C CYS A 256 -10.06 21.91 -9.28
N MET A 257 -9.52 22.57 -10.30
CA MET A 257 -8.10 22.88 -10.40
C MET A 257 -7.80 24.36 -10.63
N ASP A 258 -6.62 24.79 -10.17
CA ASP A 258 -5.96 25.98 -10.72
C ASP A 258 -5.60 25.71 -12.19
N HIS A 259 -6.26 26.44 -13.11
CA HIS A 259 -6.08 26.35 -14.55
C HIS A 259 -4.61 26.38 -14.99
N LYS A 260 -3.72 27.07 -14.27
CA LYS A 260 -2.30 27.14 -14.62
C LYS A 260 -1.57 25.81 -14.46
N ARG A 261 -1.90 25.03 -13.42
CA ARG A 261 -1.24 23.74 -13.13
C ARG A 261 -1.68 22.66 -14.10
N SER A 262 -2.98 22.61 -14.38
CA SER A 262 -3.56 21.71 -15.38
C SER A 262 -2.97 21.99 -16.77
N TYR A 263 -2.90 23.27 -17.17
CA TYR A 263 -2.29 23.67 -18.44
C TYR A 263 -0.81 23.28 -18.53
N TYR A 264 -0.04 23.46 -17.44
CA TYR A 264 1.36 23.03 -17.40
C TYR A 264 1.49 21.52 -17.68
N LEU A 265 0.74 20.68 -16.99
CA LEU A 265 0.87 19.23 -17.17
C LEU A 265 0.36 18.78 -18.56
N GLN A 266 -0.73 19.37 -19.05
CA GLN A 266 -1.23 19.13 -20.41
C GLN A 266 -0.25 19.57 -21.50
N SER A 267 0.56 20.60 -21.25
CA SER A 267 1.62 21.00 -22.17
C SER A 267 2.78 19.99 -22.24
N LYS A 268 2.95 19.14 -21.22
CA LYS A 268 3.99 18.11 -21.15
C LYS A 268 3.52 16.77 -21.70
N CYS A 269 2.27 16.39 -21.44
CA CYS A 269 1.66 15.17 -21.94
C CYS A 269 0.18 15.43 -22.21
N GLN A 270 -0.25 15.24 -23.46
CA GLN A 270 -1.65 15.36 -23.82
C GLN A 270 -2.40 14.13 -23.29
N GLU A 271 -3.36 14.39 -22.40
CA GLU A 271 -4.23 13.34 -21.89
C GLU A 271 -5.14 12.79 -22.98
N MET A 272 -5.20 11.46 -23.08
CA MET A 272 -6.19 10.79 -23.92
C MET A 272 -7.50 10.61 -23.17
N THR A 273 -8.60 11.11 -23.74
CA THR A 273 -9.92 11.13 -23.10
C THR A 273 -10.92 10.10 -23.62
N GLY A 274 -10.60 9.42 -24.72
CA GLY A 274 -11.45 8.40 -25.36
C GLY A 274 -10.96 6.96 -25.17
N GLY A 275 -11.88 6.00 -25.17
CA GLY A 275 -11.61 4.55 -25.09
C GLY A 275 -11.73 3.98 -23.67
N GLN A 276 -11.23 2.76 -23.45
CA GLN A 276 -11.21 2.11 -22.14
C GLN A 276 -10.43 2.94 -21.09
N MET A 277 -11.09 3.25 -19.96
CA MET A 277 -10.59 4.16 -18.91
C MET A 277 -9.49 3.55 -18.04
N TYR A 278 -9.62 2.25 -17.76
CA TYR A 278 -8.72 1.47 -16.90
C TYR A 278 -8.48 0.11 -17.52
N GLY A 279 -7.32 -0.47 -17.26
CA GLY A 279 -6.89 -1.74 -17.84
C GLY A 279 -5.84 -2.44 -16.98
N LEU A 280 -5.60 -3.71 -17.26
CA LEU A 280 -4.49 -4.45 -16.68
C LEU A 280 -3.17 -3.92 -17.23
N MET A 281 -2.30 -3.44 -16.35
CA MET A 281 -1.00 -2.87 -16.66
C MET A 281 0.09 -3.58 -15.85
N SER A 282 1.28 -3.79 -16.43
CA SER A 282 2.45 -4.27 -15.68
C SER A 282 2.95 -3.20 -14.70
N ALA A 283 3.75 -3.60 -13.71
CA ALA A 283 4.40 -2.63 -12.83
C ALA A 283 5.26 -1.62 -13.64
N ASN A 284 5.94 -2.09 -14.69
CA ASN A 284 6.70 -1.24 -15.61
C ASN A 284 5.81 -0.18 -16.28
N GLU A 285 4.67 -0.57 -16.82
CA GLU A 285 3.74 0.36 -17.49
C GLU A 285 3.15 1.39 -16.50
N ILE A 286 2.87 0.99 -15.26
CA ILE A 286 2.36 1.91 -14.23
C ILE A 286 3.46 2.89 -13.77
N ILE A 287 4.67 2.42 -13.51
CA ILE A 287 5.74 3.25 -12.95
C ILE A 287 6.42 4.10 -14.02
N ASN A 288 6.78 3.48 -15.14
CA ASN A 288 7.61 4.07 -16.19
C ASN A 288 6.79 4.54 -17.40
N GLY A 289 5.51 4.17 -17.48
CA GLY A 289 4.63 4.52 -18.59
C GLY A 289 4.56 3.42 -19.65
N GLU A 290 3.51 3.49 -20.47
CA GLU A 290 3.36 2.66 -21.66
C GLU A 290 4.19 3.25 -22.81
N GLU A 291 4.80 2.39 -23.63
CA GLU A 291 5.63 2.83 -24.76
C GLU A 291 4.81 3.42 -25.94
N THR A 292 3.49 3.32 -25.88
CA THR A 292 2.60 3.86 -26.92
C THR A 292 2.47 5.37 -26.81
N ILE A 293 2.38 6.07 -27.94
CA ILE A 293 2.21 7.54 -28.01
C ILE A 293 1.02 8.03 -27.16
N ASP A 294 -0.07 7.27 -27.17
CA ASP A 294 -1.31 7.59 -26.43
C ASP A 294 -1.41 6.85 -25.09
N GLY A 295 -0.27 6.36 -24.59
CA GLY A 295 -0.15 5.55 -23.40
C GLY A 295 -0.25 6.35 -22.11
N PHE A 296 -0.52 5.65 -21.01
CA PHE A 296 -0.34 6.23 -19.69
C PHE A 296 1.14 6.66 -19.51
N PRO A 297 1.43 7.89 -19.08
CA PRO A 297 2.81 8.41 -19.08
C PRO A 297 3.69 7.85 -17.95
N GLY A 298 3.11 7.19 -16.94
CA GLY A 298 3.83 6.62 -15.81
C GLY A 298 3.86 7.52 -14.57
N LEU A 299 3.95 6.91 -13.39
CA LEU A 299 4.02 7.64 -12.12
C LEU A 299 5.30 8.47 -11.98
N LEU A 300 6.44 7.97 -12.47
CA LEU A 300 7.69 8.72 -12.43
C LEU A 300 7.64 9.98 -13.31
N PHE A 301 6.91 9.95 -14.42
CA PHE A 301 6.69 11.14 -15.24
C PHE A 301 6.02 12.27 -14.43
N PHE A 302 4.99 11.95 -13.65
CA PHE A 302 4.31 12.95 -12.80
C PHE A 302 5.21 13.48 -11.68
N VAL A 303 6.04 12.61 -11.10
CA VAL A 303 7.06 13.03 -10.11
C VAL A 303 8.03 14.03 -10.73
N HIS A 304 8.58 13.75 -11.91
CA HIS A 304 9.49 14.67 -12.59
C HIS A 304 8.80 15.99 -12.98
N CYS A 305 7.56 15.94 -13.46
CA CYS A 305 6.76 17.14 -13.73
C CYS A 305 6.56 18.00 -12.46
N TYR A 306 6.35 17.37 -11.30
CA TYR A 306 6.21 18.09 -10.03
C TYR A 306 7.52 18.77 -9.62
N LEU A 307 8.65 18.05 -9.73
CA LEU A 307 9.98 18.61 -9.47
C LEU A 307 10.27 19.82 -10.38
N ASP A 308 9.89 19.75 -11.66
CA ASP A 308 9.98 20.86 -12.62
C ASP A 308 9.09 22.02 -12.20
N HIS A 309 7.84 21.74 -11.85
CA HIS A 309 6.87 22.76 -11.49
C HIS A 309 7.29 23.59 -10.27
N VAL A 310 7.90 22.94 -9.26
CA VAL A 310 8.40 23.62 -8.05
C VAL A 310 9.83 24.14 -8.19
N ASN A 311 10.42 24.08 -9.39
CA ASN A 311 11.76 24.57 -9.71
C ASN A 311 12.87 23.99 -8.83
N VAL A 312 12.82 22.68 -8.54
CA VAL A 312 13.91 21.99 -7.83
C VAL A 312 15.20 22.11 -8.65
N SER A 313 16.31 22.50 -7.99
CA SER A 313 17.59 22.71 -8.65
C SER A 313 18.14 21.40 -9.26
N GLU A 314 19.00 21.53 -10.26
CA GLU A 314 19.67 20.37 -10.87
C GLU A 314 20.48 19.57 -9.84
N HIS A 315 21.12 20.25 -8.89
CA HIS A 315 21.86 19.60 -7.82
C HIS A 315 20.96 18.72 -6.94
N GLU A 316 19.84 19.27 -6.46
CA GLU A 316 18.88 18.52 -5.64
C GLU A 316 18.25 17.34 -6.41
N ARG A 317 18.00 17.51 -7.71
CA ARG A 317 17.52 16.42 -8.57
C ARG A 317 18.52 15.29 -8.66
N ASN A 318 19.79 15.62 -8.86
CA ASN A 318 20.86 14.62 -8.93
C ASN A 318 21.00 13.85 -7.61
N THR A 319 20.65 14.45 -6.47
CA THR A 319 20.59 13.76 -5.18
C THR A 319 19.40 12.80 -5.06
N ILE A 320 18.26 13.13 -5.67
CA ILE A 320 17.01 12.34 -5.61
C ILE A 320 16.99 11.22 -6.67
N GLU A 321 17.64 11.43 -7.81
CA GLU A 321 17.58 10.53 -8.96
C GLU A 321 17.99 9.08 -8.67
N PRO A 322 18.99 8.78 -7.81
CA PRO A 322 19.30 7.40 -7.44
C PRO A 322 18.10 6.68 -6.78
N CYS A 323 17.33 7.39 -5.95
CA CYS A 323 16.11 6.84 -5.36
C CYS A 323 15.08 6.52 -6.44
N LEU A 324 14.82 7.45 -7.36
CA LEU A 324 13.84 7.25 -8.43
C LEU A 324 14.28 6.16 -9.43
N SER A 325 15.59 6.02 -9.65
CA SER A 325 16.18 4.97 -10.49
C SER A 325 15.95 3.58 -9.90
N LEU A 326 16.03 3.41 -8.58
CA LEU A 326 15.68 2.14 -7.94
C LEU A 326 14.23 1.73 -8.24
N ILE A 327 13.27 2.66 -8.10
CA ILE A 327 11.85 2.40 -8.40
C ILE A 327 11.68 2.04 -9.88
N ARG A 328 12.32 2.80 -10.78
CA ARG A 328 12.32 2.56 -12.24
C ARG A 328 12.80 1.16 -12.59
N ASP A 329 13.96 0.78 -12.07
CA ASP A 329 14.65 -0.46 -12.41
C ASP A 329 13.99 -1.68 -11.79
N ARG A 330 13.39 -1.54 -10.59
CA ARG A 330 12.60 -2.60 -9.98
C ARG A 330 11.31 -2.87 -10.74
N ALA A 331 10.64 -1.81 -11.22
CA ALA A 331 9.46 -1.97 -12.07
C ALA A 331 9.77 -2.65 -13.41
N ARG A 332 11.00 -2.49 -13.93
CA ARG A 332 11.50 -3.18 -15.14
C ARG A 332 11.95 -4.61 -14.91
N GLY A 333 12.06 -5.05 -13.66
CA GLY A 333 12.68 -6.34 -13.31
C GLY A 333 14.21 -6.36 -13.45
N ILE A 334 14.86 -5.20 -13.58
CA ILE A 334 16.33 -5.08 -13.63
C ILE A 334 16.89 -5.22 -12.21
N SER A 335 16.32 -4.49 -11.25
CA SER A 335 16.65 -4.64 -9.83
C SER A 335 15.68 -5.65 -9.20
N PRO A 336 16.18 -6.70 -8.52
CA PRO A 336 15.31 -7.65 -7.85
C PRO A 336 14.59 -7.02 -6.66
N THR A 337 13.42 -7.54 -6.31
CA THR A 337 12.81 -7.28 -5.00
C THR A 337 13.61 -8.02 -3.91
N PRO A 338 13.53 -7.59 -2.63
CA PRO A 338 14.06 -8.39 -1.54
C PRO A 338 13.57 -9.85 -1.55
N ALA A 339 12.30 -10.09 -1.87
CA ALA A 339 11.75 -11.44 -1.96
C ALA A 339 12.44 -12.28 -3.05
N SER A 340 12.57 -11.75 -4.27
CA SER A 340 13.27 -12.44 -5.36
C SER A 340 14.75 -12.66 -5.03
N TRP A 341 15.42 -11.69 -4.38
CA TRP A 341 16.80 -11.84 -3.92
C TRP A 341 16.94 -12.97 -2.87
N MET A 342 16.10 -12.99 -1.83
CA MET A 342 16.11 -14.03 -0.79
C MET A 342 15.86 -15.42 -1.39
N ARG A 343 14.90 -15.53 -2.31
CA ARG A 343 14.64 -16.79 -3.03
C ARG A 343 15.87 -17.25 -3.80
N ASN A 344 16.53 -16.35 -4.51
CA ASN A 344 17.73 -16.67 -5.27
C ASN A 344 18.89 -17.06 -4.35
N PHE A 345 19.06 -16.36 -3.23
CA PHE A 345 20.05 -16.69 -2.21
C PHE A 345 19.85 -18.13 -1.70
N VAL A 346 18.66 -18.44 -1.19
CA VAL A 346 18.34 -19.79 -0.67
C VAL A 346 18.49 -20.85 -1.76
N ARG A 347 18.00 -20.59 -2.97
CA ARG A 347 18.11 -21.56 -4.08
C ARG A 347 19.55 -21.88 -4.42
N ASN A 348 20.50 -20.96 -4.28
CA ASN A 348 21.90 -21.21 -4.63
C ASN A 348 22.76 -21.62 -3.44
N HIS A 349 22.20 -21.69 -2.24
CA HIS A 349 22.89 -22.10 -1.04
C HIS A 349 23.21 -23.60 -1.07
N GLU A 350 24.43 -23.98 -0.65
CA GLU A 350 24.92 -25.37 -0.68
C GLU A 350 24.07 -26.32 0.20
N ASP A 351 23.67 -25.86 1.37
CA ASP A 351 22.83 -26.62 2.30
C ASP A 351 21.34 -26.69 1.93
N TYR A 352 20.90 -26.07 0.82
CA TYR A 352 19.49 -26.09 0.45
C TYR A 352 19.12 -27.34 -0.37
N CYS A 353 18.31 -28.22 0.24
CA CYS A 353 17.92 -29.51 -0.34
C CYS A 353 16.81 -29.46 -1.41
N LYS A 354 16.40 -28.27 -1.88
CA LYS A 354 15.34 -28.08 -2.89
C LYS A 354 13.96 -28.62 -2.47
N ASP A 355 13.72 -28.68 -1.17
CA ASP A 355 12.52 -29.21 -0.52
C ASP A 355 11.68 -28.12 0.14
N SER A 356 11.94 -26.85 -0.18
CA SER A 356 11.34 -25.65 0.44
C SER A 356 11.72 -25.42 1.91
N HIS A 357 12.47 -26.31 2.56
CA HIS A 357 12.97 -26.07 3.91
C HIS A 357 14.22 -25.18 3.89
N VAL A 358 14.15 -24.07 4.60
CA VAL A 358 15.24 -23.12 4.82
C VAL A 358 15.82 -23.42 6.19
N SER A 359 16.97 -24.10 6.22
CA SER A 359 17.61 -24.50 7.47
C SER A 359 18.14 -23.29 8.26
N GLU A 360 18.43 -23.50 9.55
CA GLU A 360 19.02 -22.45 10.39
C GLU A 360 20.34 -21.92 9.83
N LYS A 361 21.14 -22.79 9.21
CA LYS A 361 22.40 -22.41 8.55
C LYS A 361 22.15 -21.50 7.35
N VAL A 362 21.20 -21.85 6.47
CA VAL A 362 20.82 -20.99 5.33
C VAL A 362 20.30 -19.64 5.82
N CYS A 363 19.47 -19.63 6.87
CA CYS A 363 18.97 -18.41 7.47
C CYS A 363 20.10 -17.54 8.04
N TYR A 364 21.05 -18.14 8.76
CA TYR A 364 22.21 -17.44 9.33
C TYR A 364 23.04 -16.78 8.23
N ASP A 365 23.42 -17.53 7.19
CA ASP A 365 24.25 -17.03 6.09
C ASP A 365 23.53 -15.94 5.28
N MET A 366 22.20 -16.05 5.14
CA MET A 366 21.38 -15.00 4.51
C MET A 366 21.39 -13.71 5.32
N MET A 367 21.32 -13.80 6.65
CA MET A 367 21.37 -12.62 7.52
C MET A 367 22.75 -11.97 7.51
N GLU A 368 23.84 -12.74 7.48
CA GLU A 368 25.19 -12.19 7.30
C GLU A 368 25.32 -11.46 5.96
N ALA A 369 24.83 -12.05 4.86
CA ALA A 369 24.84 -11.39 3.55
C ALA A 369 24.05 -10.07 3.52
N ILE A 370 22.94 -9.97 4.26
CA ILE A 370 22.17 -8.72 4.41
C ILE A 370 22.97 -7.67 5.18
N ILE A 371 23.68 -8.07 6.25
CA ILE A 371 24.53 -7.17 7.04
C ILE A 371 25.68 -6.64 6.19
N ASP A 372 26.41 -7.53 5.51
CA ASP A 372 27.55 -7.17 4.67
C ASP A 372 27.14 -6.21 3.55
N GLY A 373 25.99 -6.45 2.91
CA GLY A 373 25.44 -5.58 1.87
C GLY A 373 25.10 -4.17 2.39
N ASN A 374 24.69 -4.04 3.65
CA ASN A 374 24.42 -2.75 4.28
C ASN A 374 25.69 -1.99 4.65
N GLU A 375 26.76 -2.68 5.05
CA GLU A 375 28.04 -2.04 5.37
C GLU A 375 28.76 -1.53 4.11
N HIS A 376 28.73 -2.29 3.01
CA HIS A 376 29.33 -1.86 1.74
C HIS A 376 28.63 -0.66 1.09
N ASN A 377 27.33 -0.45 1.35
CA ASN A 377 26.59 0.73 0.88
C ASN A 377 26.78 1.98 1.76
N ARG A 378 27.46 1.85 2.92
CA ARG A 378 27.79 2.96 3.83
C ARG A 378 29.20 3.51 3.64
N ALA A 379 30.09 2.76 2.98
CA ALA A 379 31.46 3.16 2.62
C ALA A 379 31.50 3.77 1.22
#